data_AF-D7KK90-F1
#
_entry.id   AF-D7KK90-F1
#
_cell.length_a   1.000
_cell.length_b   1.000
_cell.length_c   1.000
_cell.angle_alpha   90.00
_cell.angle_beta   90.00
_cell.angle_gamma   90.00
#
_symmetry.space_group_name_H-M   'P 1'
#
loop_
_entity.id
_entity.type
_entity.pdbx_description
1 polymer ?
#
loop_
_entity_poly.entity_id
_entity_poly.type
_entity_poly.pdbx_seq_one_letter_code
_entity_poly.pdbx_strand_id
1 'polypeptide(L)'
;MTDIERNKWIRYWSLEYWCTRIGLSVGATNNTCTIKGLIAALCFHQMFEGMGLGGCILQAKYGQVKKAVMAFFFAVTMPSGVVLGMALSKTYKENSPNSLITVGLLNASSGGLLIYMALVDLLAADFMGQKMQQSIKLQMKSYAAVLLGARGMDVLAKWT
;
A
#
# COMPACT_ATOMS: atom_id res chain seq x y z
N MET A 1 -11.40 20.34 12.64
CA MET A 1 -10.50 19.56 11.78
C MET A 1 -10.66 20.08 10.36
N THR A 2 -9.59 20.54 9.71
CA THR A 2 -9.67 21.10 8.34
C THR A 2 -9.81 19.96 7.31
N ASP A 3 -10.37 20.21 6.13
CA ASP A 3 -10.57 19.17 5.11
C ASP A 3 -9.27 18.48 4.66
N ILE A 4 -8.16 19.21 4.69
CA ILE A 4 -6.81 18.69 4.43
C ILE A 4 -6.40 17.64 5.48
N GLU A 5 -6.72 17.87 6.75
CA GLU A 5 -6.45 16.91 7.82
C GLU A 5 -7.33 15.68 7.66
N ARG A 6 -8.61 15.86 7.31
CA ARG A 6 -9.57 14.78 7.06
C ARG A 6 -9.10 13.85 5.94
N ASN A 7 -8.63 14.40 4.83
CA ASN A 7 -8.12 13.62 3.70
C ASN A 7 -6.84 12.86 4.05
N LYS A 8 -5.96 13.43 4.89
CA LYS A 8 -4.76 12.74 5.39
C LYS A 8 -5.11 11.56 6.29
N TRP A 9 -6.13 11.70 7.14
CA TRP A 9 -6.64 10.60 7.95
C TRP A 9 -7.31 9.51 7.08
N ILE A 10 -8.06 9.88 6.05
CA ILE A 10 -8.65 8.90 5.12
C ILE A 10 -7.56 8.08 4.40
N ARG A 11 -6.49 8.72 3.94
CA ARG A 11 -5.31 8.00 3.38
C ARG A 11 -4.68 7.06 4.40
N TYR A 12 -4.50 7.55 5.61
CA TYR A 12 -3.87 6.82 6.69
C TYR A 12 -4.65 5.52 7.01
N TRP A 13 -5.97 5.61 7.19
CA TRP A 13 -6.85 4.45 7.40
C TRP A 13 -6.95 3.51 6.19
N SER A 14 -6.87 4.05 4.98
CA SER A 14 -6.88 3.26 3.75
C SER A 14 -5.63 2.38 3.61
N LEU A 15 -4.46 2.91 4.02
CA LEU A 15 -3.18 2.19 3.99
C LEU A 15 -3.08 1.13 5.10
N GLU A 16 -3.68 1.39 6.26
CA GLU A 16 -3.81 0.38 7.33
C GLU A 16 -4.70 -0.79 6.90
N TYR A 17 -5.84 -0.48 6.26
CA TYR A 17 -6.74 -1.50 5.71
C TYR A 17 -6.01 -2.39 4.69
N TRP A 18 -5.24 -1.77 3.79
CA TRP A 18 -4.41 -2.46 2.80
C TRP A 18 -3.37 -3.40 3.43
N CYS A 19 -2.57 -2.90 4.38
CA CYS A 19 -1.56 -3.69 5.10
C CYS A 19 -2.15 -4.93 5.78
N THR A 20 -3.32 -4.76 6.40
CA THR A 20 -4.02 -5.86 7.10
C THR A 20 -4.44 -6.97 6.14
N ARG A 21 -4.94 -6.61 4.95
CA ARG A 21 -5.43 -7.56 3.93
C ARG A 21 -4.30 -8.34 3.26
N ILE A 22 -3.19 -7.67 2.95
CA ILE A 22 -1.99 -8.31 2.41
C ILE A 22 -1.41 -9.28 3.44
N GLY A 23 -1.28 -8.84 4.70
CA GLY A 23 -0.82 -9.70 5.79
C GLY A 23 -1.68 -10.94 5.95
N LEU A 24 -3.01 -10.78 5.88
CA LEU A 24 -3.96 -11.89 5.90
C LEU A 24 -3.69 -12.89 4.77
N SER A 25 -3.50 -12.43 3.54
CA SER A 25 -3.25 -13.27 2.36
C SER A 25 -1.91 -14.02 2.45
N VAL A 26 -0.85 -13.36 2.95
CA VAL A 26 0.46 -13.99 3.18
C VAL A 26 0.37 -15.05 4.27
N GLY A 27 -0.29 -14.72 5.39
CA GLY A 27 -0.44 -15.64 6.53
C GLY A 27 -1.35 -16.84 6.25
N ALA A 28 -2.25 -16.71 5.27
CA ALA A 28 -3.10 -17.79 4.77
C ALA A 28 -2.37 -18.78 3.84
N THR A 29 -1.29 -18.34 3.20
CA THR A 29 -0.56 -19.17 2.23
C THR A 29 0.30 -20.21 2.95
N ASN A 30 0.20 -21.48 2.53
CA ASN A 30 0.94 -22.61 3.13
C ASN A 30 2.14 -23.09 2.29
N ASN A 31 2.31 -22.59 1.07
CA ASN A 31 3.38 -22.99 0.14
C ASN A 31 4.64 -22.14 0.32
N THR A 32 5.71 -22.73 0.85
CA THR A 32 6.97 -22.04 1.18
C THR A 32 7.70 -21.43 -0.02
N CYS A 33 7.54 -21.98 -1.23
CA CYS A 33 8.13 -21.45 -2.46
C CYS A 33 7.46 -20.12 -2.86
N THR A 34 6.13 -20.10 -2.91
CA THR A 34 5.33 -18.92 -3.23
C THR A 34 5.47 -17.84 -2.16
N ILE A 35 5.49 -18.21 -0.88
CA ILE A 35 5.63 -17.26 0.24
C ILE A 35 6.92 -16.45 0.16
N LYS A 36 8.05 -17.06 -0.23
CA LYS A 36 9.33 -16.35 -0.34
C LYS A 36 9.30 -15.27 -1.42
N GLY A 37 8.75 -15.59 -2.59
CA GLY A 37 8.54 -14.63 -3.67
C GLY A 37 7.57 -13.52 -3.27
N LEU A 38 6.42 -13.89 -2.68
CA LEU A 38 5.40 -12.95 -2.22
C LEU A 38 5.97 -11.97 -1.18
N ILE A 39 6.69 -12.47 -0.17
CA ILE A 39 7.29 -11.62 0.86
C ILE A 39 8.32 -10.65 0.25
N ALA A 40 9.16 -11.11 -0.68
CA ALA A 40 10.13 -10.24 -1.33
C ALA A 40 9.45 -9.11 -2.13
N ALA A 41 8.43 -9.43 -2.92
CA ALA A 41 7.66 -8.45 -3.67
C ALA A 41 6.92 -7.47 -2.75
N LEU A 42 6.30 -7.98 -1.68
CA LEU A 42 5.56 -7.19 -0.70
C LEU A 42 6.45 -6.28 0.15
N CYS A 43 7.64 -6.73 0.56
CA CYS A 43 8.62 -5.88 1.24
C CYS A 43 9.03 -4.70 0.34
N PHE A 44 9.25 -4.96 -0.95
CA PHE A 44 9.59 -3.91 -1.91
C PHE A 44 8.44 -2.92 -2.07
N HIS A 45 7.19 -3.41 -2.17
CA HIS A 45 5.99 -2.57 -2.26
C HIS A 45 5.77 -1.72 -1.01
N GLN A 46 5.84 -2.35 0.17
CA GLN A 46 5.66 -1.72 1.48
C GLN A 46 6.71 -0.65 1.76
N MET A 47 7.93 -0.80 1.22
CA MET A 47 8.97 0.22 1.30
C MET A 47 8.57 1.51 0.57
N PHE A 48 8.04 1.40 -0.65
CA PHE A 48 7.61 2.58 -1.42
C PHE A 48 6.33 3.21 -0.86
N GLU A 49 5.38 2.39 -0.41
CA GLU A 49 4.20 2.89 0.30
C GLU A 49 4.58 3.65 1.58
N GLY A 50 5.48 3.08 2.39
CA GLY A 50 5.97 3.72 3.62
C GLY A 50 6.75 5.02 3.35
N MET A 51 7.52 5.08 2.26
CA MET A 51 8.26 6.29 1.88
C MET A 51 7.31 7.41 1.40
N GLY A 52 6.27 7.08 0.61
CA GLY A 52 5.26 8.05 0.16
C GLY A 52 4.42 8.59 1.32
N LEU A 53 4.02 7.71 2.25
CA LEU A 53 3.28 8.07 3.45
C LEU A 53 4.14 8.93 4.39
N GLY A 54 5.42 8.56 4.59
CA GLY A 54 6.39 9.33 5.36
C GLY A 54 6.62 10.73 4.81
N GLY A 55 6.72 10.88 3.49
CA GLY A 55 6.81 12.18 2.82
C GLY A 55 5.57 13.05 3.06
N CYS A 56 4.37 12.46 3.03
CA CYS A 56 3.11 13.16 3.33
C CYS A 56 3.02 13.59 4.81
N ILE A 57 3.44 12.73 5.74
CA ILE A 57 3.48 13.01 7.18
C ILE A 57 4.49 14.12 7.49
N LEU A 58 5.65 14.13 6.82
CA LEU A 58 6.66 15.17 6.99
C LEU A 58 6.16 16.54 6.52
N GLN A 59 5.49 16.59 5.38
CA GLN A 59 4.86 17.82 4.84
C GLN A 59 3.65 18.29 5.65
N ALA A 60 3.02 17.39 6.42
CA ALA A 60 1.96 17.79 7.33
C ALA A 60 2.52 18.52 8.55
N LYS A 61 1.88 19.65 8.91
CA LYS A 61 2.19 20.45 10.12
C LYS A 61 1.64 19.79 11.40
N TYR A 62 1.83 18.48 11.54
CA TYR A 62 1.52 17.73 12.75
C TYR A 62 2.62 17.90 13.80
N GLY A 63 2.23 17.89 15.08
CA GLY A 63 3.21 17.76 16.18
C GLY A 63 3.90 16.39 16.12
N GLN A 64 5.15 16.33 16.61
CA GLN A 64 5.99 15.12 16.52
C GLN A 64 5.34 13.87 17.11
N VAL A 65 4.56 14.03 18.19
CA VAL A 65 3.81 12.93 18.81
C VAL A 65 2.78 12.32 17.84
N LYS A 66 2.03 13.15 17.10
CA LYS A 66 1.05 12.66 16.12
C LYS A 66 1.71 11.93 14.96
N LYS A 67 2.87 12.43 14.49
CA LYS A 67 3.67 11.77 13.44
C LYS A 67 4.19 10.41 13.91
N ALA A 68 4.68 10.33 15.14
CA ALA A 68 5.16 9.09 15.75
C ALA A 68 4.03 8.07 15.95
N VAL A 69 2.86 8.51 16.42
CA VAL A 69 1.68 7.64 16.58
C VAL A 69 1.23 7.08 15.23
N MET A 70 1.16 7.92 14.19
CA MET A 70 0.85 7.46 12.82
C MET A 70 1.92 6.51 12.26
N ALA A 71 3.21 6.75 12.50
CA ALA A 71 4.24 5.80 12.05
C ALA A 71 4.15 4.45 12.80
N PHE A 72 3.84 4.48 14.10
CA PHE A 72 3.73 3.29 14.94
C PHE A 72 2.55 2.40 14.54
N PHE A 73 1.36 2.98 14.37
CA PHE A 73 0.18 2.23 13.96
C PHE A 73 0.34 1.61 12.57
N PHE A 74 0.94 2.34 11.61
CA PHE A 74 1.30 1.78 10.30
C PHE A 74 2.25 0.57 10.41
N ALA A 75 3.28 0.66 11.26
CA ALA A 75 4.24 -0.42 11.46
C ALA A 75 3.63 -1.66 12.13
N VAL A 76 2.69 -1.49 13.06
CA VAL A 76 2.04 -2.60 13.80
C VAL A 76 0.95 -3.30 13.01
N THR A 77 0.32 -2.60 12.07
CA THR A 77 -0.83 -3.11 11.30
C THR A 77 -0.44 -4.24 10.34
N MET A 78 0.79 -4.24 9.82
CA MET A 78 1.25 -5.31 8.92
C MET A 78 1.50 -6.64 9.67
N PRO A 79 2.29 -6.67 10.78
CA PRO A 79 2.45 -7.87 11.59
C PRO A 79 1.14 -8.42 12.13
N SER A 80 0.19 -7.56 12.54
CA SER A 80 -1.11 -8.01 13.03
C SER A 80 -1.94 -8.67 11.94
N GLY A 81 -1.93 -8.15 10.71
CA GLY A 81 -2.55 -8.78 9.54
C GLY A 81 -2.00 -10.18 9.25
N VAL A 82 -0.66 -10.35 9.31
CA VAL A 82 0.00 -11.65 9.13
C VAL A 82 -0.40 -12.65 10.20
N VAL A 83 -0.40 -12.24 11.47
CA VAL A 83 -0.83 -13.09 12.59
C VAL A 83 -2.29 -13.49 12.43
N LEU A 84 -3.17 -12.57 12.02
CA LEU A 84 -4.57 -12.88 11.76
C LEU A 84 -4.73 -13.85 10.59
N GLY A 85 -3.92 -13.71 9.53
CA GLY A 85 -3.86 -14.62 8.39
C GLY A 85 -3.48 -16.04 8.79
N MET A 86 -2.42 -16.18 9.58
CA MET A 86 -1.97 -17.47 10.12
C MET A 86 -2.98 -18.07 11.10
N ALA A 87 -3.73 -17.25 11.84
CA ALA A 87 -4.77 -17.73 12.74
C ALA A 87 -5.97 -18.28 11.94
N LEU A 88 -6.39 -17.55 10.90
CA LEU A 88 -7.50 -17.93 10.04
C LEU A 88 -7.15 -19.13 9.14
N SER A 89 -5.90 -19.28 8.71
CA SER A 89 -5.45 -20.42 7.90
C SER A 89 -5.60 -21.76 8.60
N LYS A 90 -5.60 -21.76 9.94
CA LYS A 90 -5.87 -22.96 10.76
C LYS A 90 -7.34 -23.37 10.79
N THR A 91 -8.26 -22.45 10.48
CA THR A 91 -9.71 -22.66 10.59
C THR A 91 -10.43 -22.63 9.24
N TYR A 92 -9.82 -21.99 8.23
CA TYR A 92 -10.36 -21.90 6.87
C TYR A 92 -9.93 -23.09 6.00
N LYS A 93 -10.88 -23.62 5.23
CA LYS A 93 -10.55 -24.46 4.06
C LYS A 93 -10.25 -23.53 2.88
N GLU A 94 -8.96 -23.36 2.58
CA GLU A 94 -8.41 -22.55 1.46
C GLU A 94 -9.15 -22.75 0.13
N ASN A 95 -9.66 -23.96 -0.14
CA ASN A 95 -10.31 -24.32 -1.41
C ASN A 95 -11.85 -24.22 -1.41
N SER A 96 -12.46 -23.60 -0.40
CA SER A 96 -13.91 -23.38 -0.40
C SER A 96 -14.29 -22.21 -1.32
N PRO A 97 -15.29 -22.35 -2.21
CA PRO A 97 -15.73 -21.27 -3.11
C PRO A 97 -16.03 -19.95 -2.39
N ASN A 98 -16.63 -20.03 -1.19
CA ASN A 98 -16.98 -18.86 -0.40
C ASN A 98 -15.75 -18.10 0.12
N SER A 99 -14.65 -18.81 0.42
CA SER A 99 -13.40 -18.21 0.86
C SER A 99 -12.73 -17.47 -0.29
N LEU A 100 -12.63 -18.12 -1.46
CA LEU A 100 -12.05 -17.54 -2.67
C LEU A 100 -12.82 -16.29 -3.14
N ILE A 101 -14.16 -16.32 -3.09
CA ILE A 101 -14.99 -15.15 -3.43
C ILE A 101 -14.76 -14.00 -2.45
N THR A 102 -14.72 -14.29 -1.15
CA THR A 102 -14.53 -13.27 -0.10
C THR A 102 -13.13 -12.64 -0.19
N VAL A 103 -12.10 -13.47 -0.34
CA VAL A 103 -10.71 -13.01 -0.53
C VAL A 103 -10.56 -12.23 -1.83
N GLY A 104 -11.15 -12.71 -2.92
CA GLY A 104 -11.13 -12.05 -4.23
C GLY A 104 -11.82 -10.68 -4.22
N LEU A 105 -13.02 -10.56 -3.61
CA LEU A 105 -13.75 -9.29 -3.49
C LEU A 105 -12.97 -8.27 -2.67
N LEU A 106 -12.38 -8.74 -1.58
CA LEU A 106 -11.58 -7.89 -0.71
C LEU A 106 -10.28 -7.48 -1.38
N ASN A 107 -9.63 -8.37 -2.15
CA ASN A 107 -8.44 -8.03 -2.94
C ASN A 107 -8.78 -7.03 -4.07
N ALA A 108 -9.92 -7.19 -4.75
CA ALA A 108 -10.38 -6.25 -5.78
C ALA A 108 -10.70 -4.86 -5.21
N SER A 109 -11.43 -4.81 -4.09
CA SER A 109 -11.73 -3.56 -3.38
C SER A 109 -10.45 -2.85 -2.93
N SER A 110 -9.50 -3.63 -2.40
CA SER A 110 -8.20 -3.14 -1.97
C SER A 110 -7.40 -2.59 -3.16
N GLY A 111 -7.35 -3.31 -4.28
CA GLY A 111 -6.62 -2.90 -5.49
C GLY A 111 -7.17 -1.61 -6.11
N GLY A 112 -8.49 -1.45 -6.11
CA GLY A 112 -9.15 -0.20 -6.53
C GLY A 112 -8.77 0.99 -5.64
N LEU A 113 -8.70 0.79 -4.32
CA LEU A 113 -8.26 1.81 -3.38
C LEU A 113 -6.79 2.20 -3.60
N LEU A 114 -5.93 1.24 -3.89
CA LEU A 114 -4.51 1.48 -4.21
C LEU A 114 -4.34 2.31 -5.49
N ILE A 115 -5.10 2.00 -6.54
CA ILE A 115 -5.07 2.74 -7.80
C ILE A 115 -5.56 4.18 -7.57
N TYR A 116 -6.62 4.37 -6.79
CA TYR A 116 -7.08 5.70 -6.40
C TYR A 116 -6.01 6.47 -5.64
N MET A 117 -5.37 5.83 -4.66
CA MET A 117 -4.28 6.41 -3.86
C MET A 117 -3.06 6.80 -4.72
N ALA A 118 -2.68 5.95 -5.67
CA ALA A 118 -1.57 6.21 -6.56
C ALA A 118 -1.87 7.36 -7.53
N LEU A 119 -3.04 7.37 -8.17
CA LEU A 119 -3.39 8.35 -9.22
C LEU A 119 -3.84 9.69 -8.65
N VAL A 120 -4.84 9.69 -7.77
CA VAL A 120 -5.48 10.92 -7.28
C VAL A 120 -4.65 11.53 -6.17
N ASP A 121 -4.06 10.69 -5.34
CA ASP A 121 -3.50 11.12 -4.07
C ASP A 121 -1.98 11.35 -4.15
N LEU A 122 -1.23 10.51 -4.88
CA LEU A 122 0.19 10.74 -5.11
C LEU A 122 0.43 11.50 -6.41
N LEU A 123 -0.04 10.97 -7.55
CA LEU A 123 0.30 11.50 -8.85
C LEU A 123 -0.33 12.88 -9.10
N ALA A 124 -1.63 13.04 -8.88
CA ALA A 124 -2.29 14.31 -9.16
C ALA A 124 -1.79 15.43 -8.22
N ALA A 125 -1.53 15.12 -6.95
CA ALA A 125 -1.00 16.09 -5.99
C ALA A 125 0.42 16.58 -6.36
N ASP A 126 1.32 15.68 -6.79
CA ASP A 126 2.68 16.06 -7.18
C ASP A 126 2.73 16.72 -8.58
N PHE A 127 1.91 16.27 -9.53
CA PHE A 127 1.90 16.80 -10.91
C PHE A 127 1.13 18.10 -11.09
N MET A 128 0.17 18.41 -10.20
CA MET A 128 -0.53 19.71 -10.19
C MET A 128 0.23 20.81 -9.42
N GLY A 129 1.36 20.48 -8.79
CA GLY A 129 2.19 21.47 -8.10
C GLY A 129 2.83 22.48 -9.06
N GLN A 130 2.84 23.78 -8.68
CA GLN A 130 3.38 24.87 -9.53
C GLN A 130 4.83 24.62 -9.99
N LYS A 131 5.68 24.04 -9.13
CA LYS A 131 7.07 23.69 -9.48
C LYS A 131 7.17 22.66 -10.61
N MET A 132 6.24 21.72 -10.68
CA MET A 132 6.25 20.68 -11.71
C MET A 132 5.64 21.20 -13.02
N GLN A 133 4.54 21.95 -12.93
CA GLN A 133 3.86 22.59 -14.07
C GLN A 133 4.78 23.56 -14.84
N GLN A 134 5.70 24.23 -14.17
CA GLN A 134 6.64 25.18 -14.79
C GLN A 134 7.80 24.52 -15.54
N SER A 135 8.04 23.21 -15.38
CA SER A 135 9.21 22.55 -15.96
C SER A 135 8.86 21.23 -16.66
N ILE A 136 8.71 21.30 -17.98
CA ILE A 136 8.50 20.12 -18.86
C ILE A 136 9.58 19.06 -18.67
N LYS A 137 10.84 19.47 -18.45
CA LYS A 137 11.95 18.52 -18.20
C LYS A 137 11.73 17.72 -16.91
N LEU A 138 11.15 18.33 -15.88
CA LEU A 138 10.86 17.66 -14.61
C LEU A 138 9.66 16.73 -14.75
N GLN A 139 8.60 17.16 -15.44
CA GLN A 139 7.44 16.32 -15.73
C GLN A 139 7.81 15.05 -16.51
N MET A 140 8.63 15.18 -17.56
CA MET A 140 9.08 14.04 -18.36
C MET A 140 9.91 13.05 -17.52
N LYS A 141 10.80 13.54 -16.65
CA LYS A 141 11.57 12.67 -15.75
C LYS A 141 10.68 11.92 -14.77
N SER A 142 9.67 12.57 -14.22
CA SER A 142 8.75 11.92 -13.28
C SER A 142 7.81 10.93 -13.95
N TYR A 143 7.30 11.22 -15.16
CA TYR A 143 6.56 10.22 -15.93
C TYR A 143 7.43 9.02 -16.27
N ALA A 144 8.69 9.23 -16.67
CA ALA A 144 9.63 8.14 -16.90
C ALA A 144 9.88 7.31 -15.62
N ALA A 145 10.03 7.95 -14.46
CA ALA A 145 10.19 7.27 -13.18
C ALA A 145 8.97 6.42 -12.80
N VAL A 146 7.76 6.94 -13.02
CA VAL A 146 6.49 6.22 -12.77
C VAL A 146 6.36 5.00 -13.69
N LEU A 147 6.67 5.16 -14.99
CA LEU A 147 6.65 4.06 -15.95
C LEU A 147 7.72 3.00 -15.64
N LEU A 148 8.91 3.42 -15.19
CA LEU A 148 9.96 2.50 -14.74
C LEU A 148 9.53 1.74 -13.48
N GLY A 149 8.89 2.41 -12.52
CA GLY A 149 8.32 1.77 -11.34
C GLY A 149 7.26 0.74 -11.69
N ALA A 150 6.31 1.10 -12.56
CA ALA A 150 5.27 0.18 -13.05
C ALA A 150 5.86 -1.02 -13.78
N ARG A 151 6.86 -0.83 -14.64
CA ARG A 151 7.60 -1.92 -15.30
C ARG A 151 8.34 -2.81 -14.30
N GLY A 152 8.94 -2.21 -13.25
CA GLY A 152 9.58 -2.98 -12.19
C GLY A 152 8.61 -3.91 -11.47
N MET A 153 7.41 -3.42 -11.18
CA MET A 153 6.36 -4.22 -10.54
C MET A 153 5.83 -5.34 -11.46
N ASP A 154 5.68 -5.07 -12.76
CA ASP A 154 5.30 -6.08 -13.77
C ASP A 154 6.33 -7.21 -13.88
N VAL A 155 7.63 -6.87 -13.87
CA VAL A 155 8.69 -7.88 -13.87
C VAL A 155 8.64 -8.71 -12.59
N LEU A 156 8.50 -8.09 -11.41
CA LEU A 156 8.39 -8.84 -10.15
C LEU A 156 7.17 -9.79 -10.13
N ALA A 157 6.05 -9.38 -10.73
CA ALA A 157 4.86 -10.22 -10.86
C ALA A 157 5.07 -11.47 -11.73
N LYS A 158 6.00 -11.44 -12.69
CA LYS A 158 6.36 -12.65 -13.47
C LYS A 158 7.11 -13.71 -12.68
N TRP A 159 7.81 -13.31 -11.61
CA TRP A 159 8.70 -14.18 -10.83
C TRP A 159 8.11 -14.55 -9.46
N THR A 160 6.88 -14.14 -9.19
CA THR A 160 6.12 -14.40 -7.94
C THR A 160 4.94 -15.32 -8.25
#